data_AF-A0A921L993-F1
#
_entry.id   AF-A0A921L993-F1
#
_cell.length_a   1.000
_cell.length_b   1.000
_cell.length_c   1.000
_cell.angle_alpha   90.00
_cell.angle_beta   90.00
_cell.angle_gamma   90.00
#
_symmetry.space_group_name_H-M   'P 1'
#
loop_
_entity.id
_entity.type
_entity.pdbx_description
1 polymer ?
#
loop_
_entity_poly.entity_id
_entity_poly.type
_entity_poly.pdbx_seq_one_letter_code
_entity_poly.pdbx_strand_id
1 'polypeptide(L)' 'MSENSKINNVTLFINGLTYWQTINLYITLLQAKEDISFDEAKRQAILNYSEPEKLNYLLEEAINSPNPKV' A
#
# COMPACT_ATOMS: atom_id res chain seq x y z
N MET A 1 -8.09 -23.05 -21.98
CA MET A 1 -6.64 -23.08 -21.68
C MET A 1 -6.42 -22.18 -20.48
N SER A 2 -6.00 -22.74 -19.35
CA SER A 2 -5.84 -22.02 -18.09
C SER A 2 -4.62 -21.10 -18.17
N GLU A 3 -4.86 -19.79 -18.16
CA GLU A 3 -3.78 -18.84 -17.92
C GLU A 3 -3.23 -19.09 -16.50
N ASN A 4 -1.92 -19.31 -16.44
CA ASN A 4 -1.16 -19.40 -15.22
C ASN A 4 -1.37 -18.10 -14.42
N SER A 5 -2.32 -18.07 -13.49
CA SER A 5 -2.43 -16.93 -12.57
C SER A 5 -1.20 -16.96 -11.68
N LYS A 6 -0.15 -16.23 -12.05
CA LYS A 6 0.93 -15.92 -11.12
C LYS A 6 0.26 -15.36 -9.87
N ILE A 7 0.41 -16.08 -8.78
CA ILE A 7 -0.09 -15.66 -7.48
C ILE A 7 0.47 -14.25 -7.23
N ASN A 8 -0.41 -13.26 -7.11
CA ASN A 8 0.00 -11.91 -6.75
C ASN A 8 0.27 -11.90 -5.24
N ASN A 9 1.54 -12.10 -4.88
CA ASN A 9 1.99 -12.15 -3.49
C ASN A 9 1.69 -10.84 -2.74
N VAL A 10 1.70 -9.69 -3.43
CA VAL A 10 1.35 -8.39 -2.84
C VAL A 10 -0.13 -8.36 -2.46
N THR A 11 -1.03 -8.78 -3.35
CA THR A 11 -2.46 -8.86 -3.06
C THR A 11 -2.74 -9.84 -1.92
N LEU A 12 -2.10 -11.01 -1.90
CA LEU A 12 -2.26 -11.97 -0.81
C LEU A 12 -1.79 -11.40 0.53
N PHE A 13 -0.65 -10.71 0.55
CA PHE A 13 -0.15 -10.05 1.75
C PHE A 13 -1.13 -9.00 2.26
N ILE A 14 -1.60 -8.09 1.41
CA ILE A 14 -2.55 -7.03 1.76
C ILE A 14 -3.87 -7.61 2.29
N ASN A 15 -4.40 -8.64 1.65
CA ASN A 15 -5.64 -9.30 2.07
C ASN A 15 -5.51 -10.01 3.43
N GLY A 16 -4.28 -10.33 3.86
CA GLY A 16 -3.99 -10.90 5.17
C GLY A 16 -3.92 -9.87 6.31
N LEU A 17 -3.96 -8.57 6.00
CA LEU A 17 -3.84 -7.51 7.00
C LEU A 17 -5.19 -7.22 7.67
N THR A 18 -5.13 -7.02 8.98
CA THR A 18 -6.25 -6.43 9.73
C THR A 18 -6.41 -4.96 9.36
N TYR A 19 -7.59 -4.38 9.66
CA TYR A 19 -7.89 -2.97 9.44
C TYR A 19 -6.73 -2.04 9.84
N TRP A 20 -6.25 -2.14 11.08
CA TRP A 20 -5.18 -1.25 11.56
C TRP A 20 -3.82 -1.54 10.93
N GLN A 21 -3.51 -2.80 10.57
CA GLN A 21 -2.30 -3.11 9.83
C GLN A 21 -2.32 -2.49 8.43
N THR A 22 -3.46 -2.56 7.75
CA THR A 22 -3.68 -1.91 6.44
C THR A 22 -3.51 -0.40 6.53
N ILE A 23 -4.14 0.24 7.53
CA ILE A 23 -4.01 1.69 7.75
C ILE A 23 -2.55 2.09 8.02
N ASN A 24 -1.86 1.37 8.90
CA ASN A 24 -0.47 1.69 9.26
C ASN A 24 0.48 1.50 8.06
N LEU A 25 0.27 0.46 7.26
CA LEU A 25 1.04 0.24 6.03
C LEU A 25 0.81 1.37 5.04
N TYR A 26 -0.45 1.77 4.82
CA TYR A 26 -0.80 2.88 3.92
C TYR A 26 -0.10 4.17 4.35
N ILE A 27 -0.17 4.53 5.63
CA ILE A 27 0.49 5.72 6.19
C ILE A 27 2.00 5.67 5.91
N THR A 28 2.64 4.55 6.21
CA THR A 28 4.08 4.36 6.02
C THR A 28 4.48 4.56 4.56
N LEU A 29 3.73 3.96 3.63
CA LEU A 29 4.00 4.07 2.20
C LEU A 29 3.78 5.50 1.68
N LEU A 30 2.72 6.18 2.13
CA LEU A 30 2.48 7.59 1.77
C LEU A 30 3.61 8.50 2.25
N GLN A 31 4.03 8.39 3.51
CA GLN A 31 5.10 9.23 4.06
C GLN A 31 6.47 8.92 3.43
N ALA A 32 6.70 7.70 2.95
CA ALA A 32 7.91 7.35 2.21
C ALA A 32 7.91 7.94 0.78
N LYS A 33 6.73 8.07 0.16
CA LYS A 33 6.57 8.58 -1.21
C LYS A 33 6.49 10.11 -1.26
N GLU A 34 5.81 10.70 -0.29
CA GLU A 34 5.42 12.11 -0.25
C GLU A 34 5.89 12.76 1.05
N ASP A 35 6.29 14.03 0.97
CA ASP A 35 6.66 14.82 2.13
C ASP A 35 5.40 15.36 2.81
N ILE A 36 4.67 14.47 3.49
CA ILE A 36 3.42 14.79 4.20
C ILE A 36 3.50 14.40 5.68
N SER A 37 2.73 15.12 6.49
CA SER A 37 2.63 14.83 7.93
C SER A 37 1.93 13.51 8.18
N PHE A 38 2.21 12.92 9.35
CA PHE A 38 1.53 11.70 9.79
C PHE A 38 0.01 11.88 9.86
N ASP A 39 -0.47 13.05 10.33
CA ASP A 39 -1.90 13.32 10.46
C ASP A 39 -2.60 13.38 9.10
N GLU A 40 -1.95 13.99 8.10
CA GLU A 40 -2.46 14.01 6.73
C GLU A 40 -2.45 12.59 6.13
N ALA A 41 -1.35 11.86 6.26
CA ALA A 41 -1.23 10.48 5.79
C ALA A 41 -2.28 9.57 6.44
N LYS A 42 -2.54 9.73 7.74
CA LYS A 42 -3.56 8.98 8.48
C LYS A 42 -4.97 9.32 8.00
N ARG A 43 -5.26 10.61 7.75
CA ARG A 43 -6.55 11.03 7.19
C ARG A 43 -6.77 10.36 5.84
N GLN A 44 -5.77 10.39 4.95
CA GLN A 44 -5.85 9.76 3.64
C GLN A 44 -5.99 8.24 3.73
N ALA A 45 -5.23 7.58 4.60
CA ALA A 45 -5.31 6.13 4.78
C ALA A 45 -6.72 5.69 5.22
N ILE A 46 -7.35 6.42 6.15
CA ILE A 46 -8.70 6.10 6.61
C ILE A 46 -9.73 6.34 5.48
N LEU A 47 -9.63 7.45 4.75
CA LEU A 47 -10.55 7.78 3.66
C LEU A 47 -10.47 6.79 2.51
N ASN A 48 -9.26 6.32 2.18
CA ASN A 48 -9.02 5.44 1.04
C ASN A 48 -8.95 3.95 1.43
N TYR A 49 -9.25 3.57 2.68
CA TYR A 49 -9.16 2.18 3.14
C TYR A 49 -10.01 1.22 2.30
N SER A 50 -11.17 1.67 1.81
CA SER A 50 -12.07 0.88 0.97
C SER A 50 -11.60 0.71 -0.48
N GLU A 51 -10.44 1.28 -0.84
CA GLU A 51 -9.86 1.24 -2.18
C GLU A 51 -8.55 0.41 -2.17
N PRO A 52 -8.63 -0.93 -2.11
CA PRO A 52 -7.47 -1.81 -1.94
C PRO A 52 -6.44 -1.69 -3.09
N GLU A 53 -6.89 -1.33 -4.29
CA GLU A 53 -6.04 -1.04 -5.45
C GLU A 53 -5.05 0.08 -5.21
N LYS A 54 -5.40 1.10 -4.41
CA LYS A 54 -4.47 2.20 -4.08
C LYS A 54 -3.32 1.71 -3.21
N LEU A 55 -3.63 0.91 -2.18
CA LEU A 55 -2.61 0.33 -1.32
C LEU A 55 -1.72 -0.67 -2.07
N ASN A 56 -2.32 -1.45 -2.97
CA ASN A 56 -1.59 -2.36 -3.85
C ASN A 56 -0.58 -1.61 -4.72
N TYR A 57 -1.03 -0.54 -5.38
CA TYR A 57 -0.17 0.32 -6.18
C TYR A 57 0.98 0.91 -5.36
N LEU A 58 0.70 1.49 -4.18
CA LEU A 58 1.72 2.08 -3.32
C LEU A 58 2.78 1.05 -2.89
N LEU A 59 2.37 -0.18 -2.57
CA LEU A 59 3.29 -1.22 -2.15
C LEU A 59 4.13 -1.75 -3.33
N GLU A 60 3.51 -1.99 -4.49
CA GLU A 60 4.22 -2.38 -5.72
C GLU A 60 5.23 -1.31 -6.13
N GLU A 61 4.84 -0.04 -6.08
CA GLU A 61 5.73 1.07 -6.37
C GLU A 61 6.91 1.12 -5.40
N ALA A 62 6.67 0.97 -4.09
CA ALA A 62 7.73 0.97 -3.09
C ALA A 62 8.72 -0.20 -3.23
N ILE A 63 8.25 -1.38 -3.64
CA ILE A 63 9.09 -2.57 -3.85
C ILE A 63 9.92 -2.45 -5.13
N ASN A 64 9.34 -1.91 -6.20
CA ASN A 64 9.94 -1.91 -7.53
C ASN A 64 10.65 -0.59 -7.89
N SER A 65 10.51 0.47 -7.09
CA SER A 65 11.16 1.76 -7.36
C SER A 65 12.60 1.77 -6.82
N PRO A 66 13.60 2.09 -7.64
CA PRO A 66 15.01 2.08 -7.25
C PRO A 66 15.41 3.22 -6.29
N ASN A 67 14.50 4.15 -6.00
CA ASN A 67 14.73 5.28 -5.09
C ASN A 67 13.52 5.43 -4.16
N PRO A 68 13.51 4.80 -2.98
CA PRO A 68 12.76 5.35 -1.86
C PRO A 68 13.36 6.72 -1.58
N LYS A 69 12.54 7.78 -1.48
CA LYS A 69 13.06 9.10 -1.11
C LYS A 69 13.76 8.96 0.25
N VAL A 70 15.08 9.17 0.24
CA VAL A 70 15.92 9.35 1.42
C VAL A 70 15.68 10.74 1.99
#